data_AF-A0A367QVU5-F1
#
_entry.id   AF-A0A367QVU5-F1
#
_cell.length_a   1.000
_cell.length_b   1.000
_cell.length_c   1.000
_cell.angle_alpha   90.00
_cell.angle_beta   90.00
_cell.angle_gamma   90.00
#
_symmetry.space_group_name_H-M   'P 1'
#
loop_
_entity.id
_entity.type
_entity.pdbx_description
1 polymer ?
#
loop_
_entity_poly.entity_id
_entity_poly.type
_entity_poly.pdbx_seq_one_letter_code
_entity_poly.pdbx_strand_id
1 'polypeptide(L)'
;MKIFAFLLALPISILANFSLRASADSTAGIILSTKCQGGYNINIWQNYTSGELLYRATSANGNLSLGKGTSQATEGVRVYKFRNGIYQYWVWDGTLDNPQSGTLEVYKNNRILMKQACRKS
;
A
#
# COMPACT_ATOMS: atom_id res chain seq x y z
N MET A 1 -44.30 -39.92 -39.78
CA MET A 1 -43.28 -40.00 -38.71
C MET A 1 -43.25 -38.63 -38.02
N LYS A 2 -43.73 -38.53 -36.76
CA LYS A 2 -43.90 -37.27 -36.01
C LYS A 2 -42.67 -37.05 -35.12
N ILE A 3 -41.96 -35.93 -35.30
CA ILE A 3 -40.80 -35.56 -34.49
C ILE A 3 -41.31 -34.71 -33.31
N PHE A 4 -41.19 -35.25 -32.10
CA PHE A 4 -41.43 -34.51 -30.86
C PHE A 4 -40.14 -33.78 -30.46
N ALA A 5 -40.15 -32.46 -30.45
CA ALA A 5 -39.09 -31.64 -29.90
C ALA A 5 -39.30 -31.49 -28.38
N PHE A 6 -38.44 -32.11 -27.58
CA PHE A 6 -38.36 -31.86 -26.14
C PHE A 6 -37.30 -30.77 -25.89
N LEU A 7 -37.75 -29.57 -25.50
CA LEU A 7 -36.87 -28.49 -25.03
C LEU A 7 -36.57 -28.71 -23.54
N LEU A 8 -35.33 -29.11 -23.25
CA LEU A 8 -34.77 -29.17 -21.89
C LEU A 8 -34.23 -27.79 -21.51
N ALA A 9 -34.93 -27.08 -20.63
CA ALA A 9 -34.43 -25.86 -20.01
C ALA A 9 -33.67 -26.22 -18.73
N LEU A 10 -32.33 -26.06 -18.76
CA LEU A 10 -31.47 -26.19 -17.59
C LEU A 10 -31.47 -24.88 -16.78
N PRO A 11 -31.74 -24.89 -15.47
CA PRO A 11 -31.63 -23.70 -14.64
C PRO A 11 -30.14 -23.37 -14.46
N ILE A 12 -29.70 -22.26 -15.03
CA ILE A 12 -28.34 -21.74 -14.86
C ILE A 12 -28.31 -21.08 -13.47
N SER A 13 -27.88 -21.82 -12.46
CA SER A 13 -27.64 -21.27 -11.12
C SER A 13 -26.46 -20.29 -11.19
N ILE A 14 -26.74 -19.00 -11.29
CA ILE A 14 -25.73 -17.94 -11.24
C ILE A 14 -25.22 -17.85 -9.80
N LEU A 15 -24.07 -18.46 -9.53
CA LEU A 15 -23.32 -18.21 -8.29
C LEU A 15 -22.79 -16.77 -8.33
N ALA A 16 -23.54 -15.85 -7.74
CA ALA A 16 -23.07 -14.50 -7.48
C ALA A 16 -21.95 -14.57 -6.44
N ASN A 17 -20.70 -14.58 -6.91
CA ASN A 17 -19.53 -14.39 -6.06
C ASN A 17 -19.53 -12.92 -5.60
N PHE A 18 -20.17 -12.66 -4.46
CA PHE A 18 -20.00 -11.40 -3.75
C PHE A 18 -18.57 -11.36 -3.21
N SER A 19 -17.66 -10.82 -4.01
CA SER A 19 -16.35 -10.39 -3.53
C SER A 19 -16.59 -9.32 -2.46
N LEU A 20 -16.58 -9.74 -1.19
CA LEU A 20 -16.64 -8.84 -0.05
C LEU A 20 -15.51 -7.82 -0.22
N ARG A 21 -15.89 -6.53 -0.35
CA ARG A 21 -14.93 -5.43 -0.25
C ARG A 21 -14.21 -5.62 1.08
N ALA A 22 -12.89 -5.76 1.02
CA ALA A 22 -12.04 -5.68 2.21
C ALA A 22 -12.52 -4.47 3.03
N SER A 23 -12.93 -4.70 4.27
CA SER A 23 -13.37 -3.62 5.14
C SER A 23 -12.23 -2.61 5.21
N ALA A 24 -12.47 -1.39 4.72
CA ALA A 24 -11.59 -0.28 5.02
C ALA A 24 -11.42 -0.28 6.54
N ASP A 25 -10.18 -0.38 7.01
CA ASP A 25 -9.84 -0.28 8.42
C ASP A 25 -10.28 1.12 8.87
N SER A 26 -11.50 1.21 9.42
CA SER A 26 -12.17 2.47 9.77
C SER A 26 -11.45 3.25 10.86
N THR A 27 -10.37 2.67 11.41
CA THR A 27 -9.58 3.25 12.48
C THR A 27 -8.43 4.12 11.98
N ALA A 28 -8.10 4.09 10.68
CA ALA A 28 -7.00 4.86 10.11
C ALA A 28 -7.31 5.44 8.72
N GLY A 29 -6.66 6.55 8.39
CA GLY A 29 -6.75 7.21 7.09
C GLY A 29 -5.42 7.18 6.35
N ILE A 30 -5.45 7.02 5.02
CA ILE A 30 -4.25 7.17 4.18
C ILE A 30 -3.85 8.64 4.18
N ILE A 31 -2.60 8.91 4.53
CA ILE A 31 -2.02 10.26 4.43
C ILE A 31 -0.97 10.36 3.32
N LEU A 32 -0.44 9.23 2.85
CA LEU A 32 0.43 9.16 1.68
C LEU A 32 0.19 7.84 0.95
N SER A 33 -0.01 7.93 -0.37
CA SER A 33 0.02 6.77 -1.27
C SER A 33 1.03 7.03 -2.38
N THR A 34 1.97 6.11 -2.56
CA THR A 34 3.02 6.27 -3.57
C THR A 34 3.39 4.94 -4.23
N LYS A 35 3.70 5.03 -5.52
CA LYS A 35 4.25 3.93 -6.32
C LYS A 35 5.73 4.17 -6.51
N CYS A 36 6.53 3.19 -6.15
CA CYS A 36 7.97 3.22 -6.29
C CYS A 36 8.43 2.28 -7.40
N GLN A 37 9.57 2.61 -7.99
CA GLN A 37 10.31 1.72 -8.90
C GLN A 37 10.49 0.33 -8.28
N GLY A 38 10.51 -0.71 -9.11
CA GLY A 38 10.52 -2.10 -8.64
C GLY A 38 9.15 -2.64 -8.23
N GLY A 39 8.07 -1.89 -8.48
CA GLY A 39 6.70 -2.35 -8.26
C GLY A 39 6.24 -2.31 -6.80
N TYR A 40 6.91 -1.53 -5.95
CA TYR A 40 6.50 -1.34 -4.56
C TYR A 40 5.39 -0.29 -4.50
N ASN A 41 4.24 -0.65 -3.94
CA ASN A 41 3.17 0.30 -3.62
C ASN A 41 3.19 0.53 -2.12
N ILE A 42 3.40 1.77 -1.71
CA ILE A 42 3.58 2.15 -0.31
C ILE A 42 2.43 3.07 0.10
N ASN A 43 1.75 2.70 1.19
CA ASN A 43 0.75 3.53 1.84
C ASN A 43 1.18 3.81 3.27
N ILE A 44 1.18 5.10 3.64
CA ILE A 44 1.30 5.55 5.02
C ILE A 44 -0.09 5.91 5.51
N TRP A 45 -0.49 5.30 6.60
CA TRP A 45 -1.74 5.57 7.27
C TRP A 45 -1.49 6.24 8.61
N GLN A 46 -2.47 7.00 9.07
CA GLN A 46 -2.51 7.54 10.41
C GLN A 46 -3.77 7.05 11.10
N ASN A 47 -3.61 6.41 12.27
CA ASN A 47 -4.72 6.06 13.12
C ASN A 47 -5.39 7.34 13.65
N TYR A 48 -6.72 7.43 13.56
CA TYR A 48 -7.46 8.64 13.91
C TYR A 48 -7.42 8.94 15.42
N THR A 49 -7.36 7.90 16.26
CA THR A 49 -7.43 8.04 17.72
C THR A 49 -6.06 8.21 18.34
N SER A 50 -5.10 7.35 18.00
CA SER A 50 -3.75 7.37 18.59
C SER A 50 -2.78 8.30 17.84
N GLY A 51 -3.12 8.72 16.62
CA GLY A 51 -2.19 9.41 15.73
C GLY A 51 -1.04 8.52 15.24
N GLU A 52 -1.07 7.21 15.56
CA GLU A 52 -0.01 6.28 15.20
C GLU A 52 0.13 6.18 13.68
N LEU A 53 1.37 6.25 13.22
CA LEU A 53 1.71 6.05 11.83
C LEU A 53 1.88 4.57 11.54
N LEU A 54 1.24 4.11 10.47
CA LEU A 54 1.27 2.74 9.99
C LEU A 54 1.83 2.72 8.58
N TYR A 55 2.68 1.74 8.30
CA TYR A 55 3.25 1.49 6.99
C TYR A 55 2.62 0.23 6.41
N ARG A 56 2.20 0.30 5.14
CA ARG A 56 1.70 -0.83 4.37
C ARG A 56 2.39 -0.83 3.00
N ALA A 57 3.13 -1.89 2.70
CA ALA A 57 3.77 -2.08 1.40
C ALA A 57 3.25 -3.34 0.73
N THR A 58 3.04 -3.27 -0.58
CA THR A 58 2.79 -4.43 -1.44
C THR A 58 3.80 -4.46 -2.58
N SER A 59 4.26 -5.66 -2.92
CA SER A 59 5.19 -5.91 -4.03
C SER A 59 5.12 -7.36 -4.49
N ALA A 60 5.76 -7.68 -5.61
CA ALA A 60 5.93 -9.06 -6.06
C ALA A 60 6.70 -9.93 -5.03
N ASN A 61 7.50 -9.31 -4.17
CA ASN A 61 8.29 -9.99 -3.13
C ASN A 61 7.51 -10.19 -1.82
N GLY A 62 6.23 -9.84 -1.79
CA GLY A 62 5.36 -9.94 -0.62
C GLY A 62 4.92 -8.60 -0.05
N ASN A 63 4.10 -8.69 0.99
CA ASN A 63 3.49 -7.57 1.69
C ASN A 63 4.16 -7.33 3.04
N LEU A 64 4.26 -6.07 3.45
CA LEU A 64 4.83 -5.67 4.73
C LEU A 64 3.90 -4.68 5.44
N SER A 65 3.67 -4.92 6.72
CA SER A 65 2.80 -4.11 7.58
C SER A 65 3.56 -3.76 8.85
N LEU A 66 3.79 -2.47 9.10
CA LEU A 66 4.47 -1.98 10.30
C LEU A 66 3.61 -0.91 10.99
N GLY A 67 3.81 -0.75 12.29
CA GLY A 67 3.27 0.35 13.09
C GLY A 67 4.38 1.20 13.71
N LYS A 68 4.00 2.06 14.64
CA LYS A 68 4.90 2.90 15.45
C LYS A 68 5.87 3.74 14.61
N GLY A 69 5.41 4.23 13.47
CA GLY A 69 6.19 5.13 12.63
C GLY A 69 6.35 6.51 13.25
N THR A 70 7.36 7.24 12.79
CA THR A 70 7.53 8.67 13.10
C THR A 70 7.50 9.48 11.80
N SER A 71 7.16 10.77 11.91
CA SER A 71 7.27 11.71 10.79
C SER A 71 8.10 12.92 11.18
N GLN A 72 8.87 13.43 10.23
CA GLN A 72 9.71 14.62 10.40
C GLN A 72 9.60 15.48 9.14
N ALA A 73 9.34 16.77 9.30
CA ALA A 73 9.42 17.74 8.22
C ALA A 73 10.86 18.30 8.15
N THR A 74 11.38 18.48 6.94
CA THR A 74 12.71 19.05 6.69
C THR A 74 12.69 19.73 5.34
N GLU A 75 13.16 20.98 5.25
CA GLU A 75 13.39 21.68 3.97
C GLU A 75 12.24 21.50 2.95
N GLY A 76 10.99 21.70 3.37
CA GLY A 76 9.82 21.59 2.48
C GLY A 76 9.38 20.17 2.11
N VAL A 77 10.06 19.13 2.57
CA VAL A 77 9.68 17.72 2.41
C VAL A 77 9.35 17.06 3.76
N ARG A 78 8.71 15.89 3.71
CA ARG A 78 8.42 15.08 4.90
C ARG A 78 9.03 13.69 4.75
N VAL A 79 9.60 13.17 5.82
CA VAL A 79 10.06 11.77 5.88
C VAL A 79 9.27 11.01 6.93
N TYR A 80 8.79 9.83 6.55
CA TYR A 80 8.17 8.85 7.44
C TYR A 80 9.14 7.71 7.69
N LYS A 81 9.39 7.37 8.97
CA LYS A 81 10.39 6.37 9.36
C LYS A 81 9.74 5.24 10.14
N PHE A 82 10.02 4.01 9.74
CA PHE A 82 9.54 2.78 10.38
C PHE A 82 10.70 1.83 10.64
N ARG A 83 10.56 0.96 11.63
CA ARG A 83 11.58 -0.04 12.00
C ARG A 83 10.99 -1.44 12.06
N ASN A 84 11.80 -2.42 11.66
CA ASN A 84 11.54 -3.84 11.86
C ASN A 84 12.86 -4.55 12.20
N GLY A 85 13.12 -4.75 13.49
CA GLY A 85 14.41 -5.26 13.97
C GLY A 85 15.57 -4.39 13.47
N ILE A 86 16.50 -5.02 12.74
CA ILE A 86 17.67 -4.36 12.15
C ILE A 86 17.40 -3.54 10.89
N TYR A 87 16.16 -3.58 10.39
CA TYR A 87 15.75 -2.86 9.18
C TYR A 87 15.07 -1.53 9.52
N GLN A 88 15.32 -0.52 8.68
CA GLN A 88 14.60 0.75 8.71
C GLN A 88 14.03 1.07 7.34
N TYR A 89 12.82 1.63 7.31
CA TYR A 89 12.09 1.98 6.10
C TYR A 89 11.78 3.46 6.17
N TRP A 90 12.36 4.23 5.25
CA TRP A 90 12.23 5.68 5.19
C TRP A 90 11.50 6.02 3.90
N VAL A 91 10.36 6.70 4.03
CA VAL A 91 9.54 7.13 2.89
C VAL A 91 9.57 8.64 2.85
N TRP A 92 10.25 9.16 1.84
CA TRP A 92 10.36 10.58 1.54
C TRP A 92 9.17 11.01 0.68
N ASP A 93 8.40 11.94 1.21
CA ASP A 93 7.24 12.57 0.60
C ASP A 93 7.65 13.95 0.06
N GLY A 94 7.81 14.01 -1.26
CA GLY A 94 8.30 15.20 -1.97
C GLY A 94 9.81 15.21 -2.17
N THR A 95 10.23 16.07 -3.11
CA THR A 95 11.56 16.67 -3.17
C THR A 95 11.38 18.20 -3.13
N LEU A 96 12.47 18.94 -2.93
CA LEU A 96 12.45 20.42 -2.97
C LEU A 96 11.83 20.95 -4.26
N ASP A 97 12.13 20.31 -5.38
CA ASP A 97 11.70 20.76 -6.71
C ASP A 97 10.36 20.17 -7.14
N ASN A 98 9.95 19.03 -6.55
CA ASN A 98 8.76 18.31 -6.99
C ASN A 98 8.01 17.61 -5.83
N PRO A 99 6.91 18.20 -5.33
CA PRO A 99 6.12 17.64 -4.23
C PRO A 99 5.34 16.37 -4.61
N GLN A 100 5.28 16.00 -5.89
CA GLN A 100 4.65 14.76 -6.37
C GLN A 100 5.64 13.59 -6.47
N SER A 101 6.94 13.87 -6.36
CA SER A 101 7.99 12.86 -6.31
C SER A 101 8.28 12.42 -4.88
N GLY A 102 9.07 11.37 -4.71
CA GLY A 102 9.50 10.88 -3.41
C GLY A 102 10.54 9.80 -3.55
N THR A 103 10.91 9.16 -2.43
CA THR A 103 11.87 8.06 -2.44
C THR A 103 11.57 7.09 -1.30
N LEU A 104 11.64 5.80 -1.60
CA LEU A 104 11.69 4.74 -0.61
C LEU A 104 13.15 4.35 -0.38
N GLU A 105 13.62 4.51 0.84
CA GLU A 105 14.92 4.02 1.28
C GLU A 105 14.75 2.92 2.32
N VAL A 106 15.48 1.82 2.15
CA VAL A 106 15.51 0.73 3.11
C VAL A 106 16.94 0.55 3.59
N TYR A 107 17.11 0.51 4.90
CA TYR A 107 18.39 0.35 5.56
C TYR A 107 18.43 -0.99 6.30
N LYS A 108 19.61 -1.60 6.38
CA LYS A 108 19.91 -2.76 7.23
C LYS A 108 21.17 -2.45 8.03
N ASN A 109 21.11 -2.51 9.36
CA ASN A 109 22.24 -2.13 10.23
C ASN A 109 22.81 -0.74 9.88
N ASN A 110 21.91 0.24 9.65
CA ASN A 110 22.24 1.63 9.26
C ASN A 110 22.96 1.79 7.92
N ARG A 111 23.07 0.74 7.10
CA ARG A 111 23.59 0.82 5.73
C ARG A 111 22.43 0.76 4.74
N ILE A 112 22.50 1.57 3.70
CA ILE A 112 21.47 1.58 2.67
C ILE A 112 21.50 0.23 1.92
N LEU A 113 20.35 -0.42 1.89
CA LEU A 113 20.12 -1.69 1.18
C LEU A 113 19.40 -1.44 -0.14
N MET A 114 18.47 -0.49 -0.16
CA MET A 114 17.67 -0.17 -1.33
C MET A 114 17.29 1.30 -1.35
N LYS A 115 17.27 1.90 -2.54
CA LYS A 115 16.73 3.21 -2.82
C LYS A 115 15.89 3.14 -4.09
N GLN A 116 14.62 3.53 -4.03
CA GLN A 116 13.70 3.53 -5.17
C GLN A 116 13.05 4.89 -5.30
N ALA A 117 13.05 5.45 -6.51
CA ALA A 117 12.28 6.65 -6.78
C ALA A 117 10.79 6.33 -6.71
N CYS A 118 10.01 7.24 -6.13
CA CYS A 118 8.57 7.09 -5.99
C CYS A 118 7.81 8.28 -6.57
N ARG A 119 6.55 8.05 -6.91
CA ARG A 119 5.60 9.07 -7.35
C ARG A 119 4.28 8.90 -6.61
N LYS A 120 3.68 10.00 -6.17
CA LYS A 120 2.34 9.97 -5.56
C LYS A 120 1.32 9.38 -6.53
N SER A 121 0.40 8.59 -5.99
CA SER A 121 -0.73 8.01 -6.73
C SER A 121 -1.96 8.89 -6.67
#